data_AF-A0A2E1BHL3-F1
#
_entry.id   AF-A0A2E1BHL3-F1
#
_cell.length_a   1.000
_cell.length_b   1.000
_cell.length_c   1.000
_cell.angle_alpha   90.00
_cell.angle_beta   90.00
_cell.angle_gamma   90.00
#
_symmetry.space_group_name_H-M   'P 1'
#
loop_
_entity.id
_entity.type
_entity.pdbx_description
1 polymer ?
#
loop_
_entity_poly.entity_id
_entity_poly.type
_entity_poly.pdbx_seq_one_letter_code
_entity_poly.pdbx_strand_id
1 'polypeptide(L)'
;MCREDLSPNIDGMIFQYEQEQEQKGFWMYKTYFPLTIIYFDKFGNSVGLSSMEPCTRKILETKNRFEFRCLEESYDYLPTKKYINVLEIKNDYKYLEEIISLEKEENLRLIIKN
;
A
#
# COMPACT_ATOMS: atom_id res chain seq x y z
N MET A 1 -2.34 -0.09 -10.43
CA MET A 1 -1.64 -0.95 -11.42
C MET A 1 -1.53 -0.25 -12.78
N CYS A 2 -0.55 -0.68 -13.59
CA CYS A 2 -0.28 -0.28 -14.98
C CYS A 2 -0.06 1.22 -15.21
N ARG A 3 0.38 1.94 -14.17
CA ARG A 3 0.76 3.35 -14.27
C ARG A 3 2.28 3.45 -14.26
N GLU A 4 2.84 4.13 -15.23
CA GLU A 4 4.28 4.41 -15.30
C GLU A 4 4.65 5.61 -14.41
N ASP A 5 3.73 6.56 -14.23
CA ASP A 5 3.88 7.68 -13.29
C ASP A 5 2.51 8.16 -12.78
N LEU A 6 2.53 9.07 -11.80
CA LEU A 6 1.37 9.80 -11.31
C LEU A 6 1.38 11.24 -11.83
N SER A 7 0.21 11.78 -12.13
CA SER A 7 0.09 13.20 -12.46
C SER A 7 0.55 14.06 -11.26
N PRO A 8 1.19 15.23 -11.46
CA PRO A 8 1.69 16.07 -10.37
C PRO A 8 0.66 16.53 -9.33
N ASN A 9 -0.63 16.40 -9.65
CA ASN A 9 -1.75 16.72 -8.76
C ASN A 9 -2.36 15.49 -8.06
N ILE A 10 -1.74 14.32 -8.20
CA ILE A 10 -2.17 13.07 -7.57
C ILE A 10 -1.09 12.65 -6.58
N ASP A 11 -1.39 12.76 -5.30
CA ASP A 11 -0.45 12.37 -4.24
C ASP A 11 -0.48 10.86 -3.95
N GLY A 12 -1.56 10.17 -4.32
CA GLY A 12 -1.75 8.76 -4.02
C GLY A 12 -3.11 8.21 -4.43
N MET A 13 -3.47 7.07 -3.86
CA MET A 13 -4.76 6.42 -4.04
C MET A 13 -5.32 5.97 -2.69
N ILE A 14 -6.60 6.25 -2.43
CA ILE A 14 -7.31 5.76 -1.25
C ILE A 14 -8.24 4.62 -1.66
N PHE A 15 -8.18 3.53 -0.91
CA PHE A 15 -9.10 2.40 -1.00
C PHE A 15 -10.00 2.46 0.22
N GLN A 16 -11.31 2.48 -0.02
CA GLN A 16 -12.33 2.52 1.04
C GLN A 16 -13.22 1.29 0.88
N TYR A 17 -13.30 0.48 1.93
CA TYR A 17 -14.11 -0.73 1.93
C TYR A 17 -15.42 -0.49 2.69
N GLU A 18 -16.50 -1.12 2.25
CA GLU A 18 -17.78 -1.07 2.97
C GLU A 18 -17.75 -1.87 4.28
N GLN A 19 -16.84 -2.85 4.38
CA GLN A 19 -16.66 -3.74 5.51
C GLN A 19 -15.19 -3.83 5.89
N GLU A 20 -14.90 -4.03 7.18
CA GLU A 20 -13.53 -4.26 7.66
C GLU A 20 -12.94 -5.49 6.96
N GLN A 21 -11.74 -5.32 6.43
CA GLN A 21 -10.95 -6.38 5.83
C GLN A 21 -10.17 -7.12 6.91
N GLU A 22 -10.06 -8.44 6.76
CA GLU A 22 -9.07 -9.23 7.49
C GLU A 22 -7.65 -8.80 7.11
N GLN A 23 -6.64 -9.35 7.79
CA GLN A 23 -5.22 -9.05 7.57
C GLN A 23 -4.75 -9.54 6.19
N LYS A 24 -5.12 -8.81 5.14
CA LYS A 24 -4.74 -9.06 3.75
C LYS A 24 -3.78 -7.97 3.30
N GLY A 25 -2.64 -8.39 2.75
CA GLY A 25 -1.65 -7.50 2.15
C GLY A 25 -2.08 -7.05 0.76
N PHE A 26 -1.42 -6.00 0.27
CA PHE A 26 -1.50 -5.59 -1.12
C PHE A 26 -0.42 -6.32 -1.92
N TRP A 27 -0.64 -6.50 -3.22
CA TRP A 27 0.35 -7.07 -4.14
C TRP A 27 0.87 -6.01 -5.11
N MET A 28 2.11 -6.17 -5.57
CA MET A 28 2.74 -5.23 -6.52
C MET A 28 2.71 -5.73 -7.96
N TYR A 29 1.84 -6.69 -8.28
CA TYR A 29 1.68 -7.20 -9.65
C TYR A 29 1.29 -6.07 -10.60
N LYS A 30 2.14 -5.80 -11.60
CA LYS A 30 1.98 -4.68 -12.56
C LYS A 30 1.90 -3.29 -11.90
N THR A 31 2.52 -3.09 -10.75
CA THR A 31 2.84 -1.76 -10.25
C THR A 31 4.30 -1.45 -10.60
N TYR A 32 4.57 -0.26 -11.15
CA TYR A 32 5.87 0.04 -11.79
C TYR A 32 6.77 0.97 -10.99
N PHE A 33 6.32 1.45 -9.84
CA PHE A 33 7.10 2.28 -8.94
C PHE A 33 6.89 1.84 -7.48
N PRO A 34 7.86 2.08 -6.59
CA PRO A 34 7.74 1.70 -5.19
C PRO A 34 6.63 2.50 -4.51
N LEU A 35 5.90 1.81 -3.63
CA LEU A 35 4.75 2.35 -2.91
C LEU A 35 4.90 2.11 -1.42
N THR A 36 4.41 3.06 -0.63
CA THR A 36 4.11 2.86 0.78
C THR A 36 2.60 2.70 0.93
N ILE A 37 2.21 1.61 1.57
CA ILE A 37 0.83 1.23 1.87
C ILE A 37 0.59 1.48 3.36
N ILE A 38 -0.45 2.24 3.69
CA ILE A 38 -0.81 2.57 5.07
C ILE A 38 -2.23 2.12 5.33
N TYR A 39 -2.42 1.29 6.36
CA TYR A 39 -3.69 0.68 6.71
C TYR A 39 -4.33 1.43 7.85
N PHE A 40 -5.64 1.70 7.76
CA PHE A 40 -6.38 2.42 8.80
C PHE A 40 -7.61 1.64 9.26
N ASP A 41 -7.84 1.63 10.57
CA ASP A 41 -9.07 1.11 11.17
C ASP A 41 -10.29 2.01 10.89
N LYS A 42 -11.47 1.58 11.35
CA LYS A 42 -12.72 2.34 11.20
C LYS A 42 -12.78 3.67 11.93
N PHE A 43 -11.87 3.91 12.87
CA PHE A 43 -11.75 5.18 13.58
C PHE A 43 -10.69 6.09 12.95
N GLY A 44 -10.03 5.62 11.89
CA GLY A 44 -8.99 6.34 11.16
C GLY A 44 -7.60 6.23 11.79
N ASN A 45 -7.37 5.36 12.79
CA ASN A 45 -6.02 5.16 13.33
C ASN A 45 -5.22 4.27 12.39
N SER A 46 -3.93 4.59 12.19
CA SER A 46 -3.03 3.67 11.49
C SER A 46 -2.91 2.35 12.26
N VAL A 47 -2.95 1.24 11.54
CA VAL A 47 -2.81 -0.13 12.08
C VAL A 47 -1.69 -0.92 11.40
N GLY A 48 -0.93 -0.26 10.55
CA GLY A 48 0.27 -0.80 9.94
C GLY A 48 0.69 -0.01 8.71
N LEU A 49 1.96 -0.17 8.37
CA LEU A 49 2.58 0.41 7.20
C LEU A 49 3.46 -0.63 6.52
N SER A 50 3.50 -0.62 5.20
CA SER A 50 4.39 -1.46 4.39
C SER A 50 5.00 -0.65 3.26
N SER A 51 6.32 -0.63 3.18
CA SER A 51 7.03 -0.13 2.00
C SER A 51 7.25 -1.30 1.06
N MET A 52 6.77 -1.17 -0.18
CA MET A 52 6.68 -2.25 -1.14
C MET A 52 7.39 -1.88 -2.44
N GLU A 53 8.15 -2.83 -2.96
CA GLU A 53 8.86 -2.69 -4.24
C GLU A 53 8.05 -3.31 -5.39
N PRO A 54 8.18 -2.78 -6.63
CA PRO A 54 7.60 -3.39 -7.81
C PRO A 54 7.95 -4.88 -7.94
N CYS A 55 6.93 -5.74 -8.02
CA CYS A 55 7.13 -7.14 -8.38
C CYS A 55 7.44 -7.20 -9.89
N THR A 56 8.71 -7.28 -10.24
CA THR A 56 9.17 -7.35 -11.64
C THR A 56 9.30 -8.80 -12.11
N ARG A 57 9.03 -9.06 -13.40
CA ARG A 57 9.13 -10.39 -13.98
C ARG A 57 10.60 -10.79 -14.12
N LYS A 58 10.96 -11.97 -13.61
CA LYS A 58 12.34 -12.48 -13.70
C LYS A 58 12.65 -13.01 -15.10
N ILE A 59 13.94 -13.09 -15.43
CA ILE A 59 14.42 -13.70 -16.68
C ILE A 59 13.93 -15.16 -16.74
N LEU A 60 13.36 -15.55 -17.89
CA LEU A 60 12.76 -16.87 -18.15
C LEU A 60 11.52 -17.24 -17.31
N GLU A 61 11.00 -16.34 -16.48
CA GLU A 61 9.78 -16.61 -15.71
C GLU A 61 8.56 -16.63 -16.62
N THR A 62 7.67 -17.62 -16.50
CA THR A 62 6.41 -17.63 -17.25
C THR A 62 5.44 -16.58 -16.70
N LYS A 63 4.48 -16.14 -17.51
CA LYS A 63 3.47 -15.16 -17.05
C LYS A 63 2.71 -15.65 -15.80
N ASN A 64 2.31 -16.93 -15.79
CA ASN A 64 1.58 -17.50 -14.65
C ASN A 64 2.47 -17.55 -13.41
N ARG A 65 3.74 -17.97 -13.53
CA ARG A 65 4.64 -18.00 -12.38
C ARG A 65 4.90 -16.60 -11.83
N PHE A 66 5.03 -15.60 -12.70
CA PHE A 66 5.16 -14.21 -12.31
C PHE A 66 3.98 -13.73 -11.45
N GLU A 67 2.75 -13.97 -11.92
CA GLU A 67 1.54 -13.59 -11.19
C GLU A 67 1.42 -14.30 -9.83
N PHE A 68 1.66 -15.62 -9.80
CA PHE A 68 1.63 -16.38 -8.55
C PHE A 68 2.72 -15.92 -7.57
N ARG A 69 3.94 -15.62 -8.04
CA ARG A 69 5.00 -15.14 -7.17
C ARG A 69 4.66 -13.76 -6.59
N CYS A 70 4.11 -12.83 -7.38
CA CYS A 70 3.70 -11.53 -6.85
C CYS A 70 2.58 -11.64 -5.81
N LEU A 71 1.71 -12.65 -5.94
CA LEU A 71 0.74 -12.99 -4.90
C LEU A 71 1.43 -13.60 -3.67
N GLU A 72 2.41 -14.48 -3.83
CA GLU A 72 3.19 -15.02 -2.70
C GLU A 72 3.90 -13.90 -1.92
N GLU A 73 4.53 -12.95 -2.63
CA GLU A 73 5.21 -11.80 -2.04
C GLU A 73 4.26 -10.87 -1.26
N SER A 74 2.96 -10.84 -1.57
CA SER A 74 2.02 -9.98 -0.83
C SER A 74 1.80 -10.42 0.62
N TYR A 75 2.08 -11.69 0.93
CA TYR A 75 1.97 -12.23 2.29
C TYR A 75 3.09 -11.72 3.23
N ASP A 76 4.15 -11.11 2.70
CA ASP A 76 5.18 -10.47 3.53
C ASP A 76 4.74 -9.09 4.05
N TYR A 77 3.61 -8.56 3.55
CA TYR A 77 3.12 -7.20 3.82
C TYR A 77 1.72 -7.20 4.48
N LEU A 78 1.44 -8.20 5.34
CA LEU A 78 0.16 -8.26 6.05
C LEU A 78 0.10 -7.20 7.16
N PRO A 79 -1.01 -6.46 7.28
CA PRO A 79 -1.20 -5.56 8.41
C PRO A 79 -1.42 -6.35 9.72
N THR A 80 -1.14 -5.72 10.85
CA THR A 80 -1.25 -6.39 12.17
C THR A 80 -2.68 -6.51 12.66
N LYS A 81 -3.60 -5.67 12.17
CA LYS A 81 -5.01 -5.61 12.57
C LYS A 81 -5.91 -5.50 11.35
N LYS A 82 -7.21 -5.68 11.56
CA LYS A 82 -8.25 -5.39 10.57
C LYS A 82 -8.24 -3.91 10.21
N TYR A 83 -8.60 -3.61 8.98
CA TYR A 83 -8.59 -2.25 8.44
C TYR A 83 -9.83 -2.02 7.57
N ILE A 84 -10.21 -0.77 7.34
CA ILE A 84 -11.32 -0.40 6.45
C ILE A 84 -10.90 0.61 5.38
N ASN A 85 -9.80 1.33 5.59
CA ASN A 85 -9.22 2.22 4.59
C ASN A 85 -7.75 1.88 4.38
N VAL A 86 -7.26 2.10 3.17
CA VAL A 86 -5.85 1.98 2.82
C VAL A 86 -5.43 3.17 1.98
N LEU A 87 -4.27 3.74 2.28
CA LEU A 87 -3.64 4.78 1.47
C LEU A 87 -2.41 4.20 0.78
N GLU A 88 -2.37 4.30 -0.54
CA GLU A 88 -1.16 4.08 -1.35
C GLU A 88 -0.53 5.43 -1.69
N ILE A 89 0.75 5.59 -1.37
CA ILE A 89 1.56 6.76 -1.74
C ILE A 89 2.87 6.30 -2.38
N LYS A 90 3.38 7.07 -3.34
CA LYS A 90 4.66 6.77 -3.98
C LYS A 90 5.81 7.01 -3.00
N ASN A 91 6.86 6.18 -3.06
CA ASN A 91 7.97 6.29 -2.10
C ASN A 91 8.80 7.59 -2.24
N ASP A 92 8.64 8.35 -3.33
CA ASP A 92 9.27 9.65 -3.53
C ASP A 92 8.37 10.83 -3.11
N TYR A 93 7.25 10.56 -2.42
CA TYR A 93 6.37 11.59 -1.92
C TYR A 93 7.07 12.48 -0.88
N LYS A 94 7.01 13.80 -1.05
CA LYS A 94 7.75 14.80 -0.27
C LYS A 94 7.56 14.75 1.25
N TYR A 95 6.45 14.22 1.75
CA TYR A 95 6.16 14.12 3.19
C TYR A 95 6.21 12.68 3.70
N LEU A 96 6.74 11.73 2.93
CA LEU A 96 6.73 10.32 3.30
C LEU A 96 7.45 10.05 4.64
N GLU A 97 8.61 10.68 4.86
CA GLU A 97 9.37 10.50 6.11
C GLU A 97 8.59 10.98 7.34
N GLU A 98 7.89 12.11 7.22
CA GLU A 98 7.03 12.65 8.27
C GLU A 98 5.86 11.69 8.57
N ILE A 99 5.22 11.16 7.52
CA ILE A 99 4.13 10.18 7.65
C ILE A 99 4.63 8.91 8.37
N ILE A 100 5.80 8.38 7.97
CA ILE A 100 6.40 7.19 8.60
C ILE A 100 6.74 7.49 10.07
N SER A 101 7.22 8.68 10.40
CA SER A 101 7.51 9.08 11.78
C SER A 101 6.24 9.10 12.63
N LEU A 102 5.16 9.72 12.13
CA LEU A 102 3.86 9.78 12.81
C LEU A 102 3.24 8.40 13.02
N GLU A 103 3.42 7.49 12.07
CA GLU A 103 2.93 6.11 12.19
C GLU A 103 3.63 5.37 13.32
N LYS A 104 4.96 5.47 13.41
CA LYS A 104 5.76 4.86 14.48
C LYS A 104 5.43 5.40 15.87
N GLU A 105 5.00 6.65 15.96
CA GLU A 105 4.56 7.28 17.20
C GLU A 105 3.09 6.98 17.54
N GLU A 106 2.40 6.15 16.75
CA GLU A 106 0.96 5.86 16.86
C GLU A 106 0.06 7.11 16.76
N ASN A 107 0.57 8.17 16.11
CA ASN A 107 -0.07 9.47 15.99
C ASN A 107 -0.65 9.74 14.60
N LEU A 108 -0.44 8.83 13.64
CA LEU A 108 -0.97 8.99 12.29
C LEU A 108 -2.47 8.67 12.23
N ARG A 109 -3.26 9.64 11.79
CA ARG A 109 -4.71 9.51 11.61
C ARG A 109 -5.17 9.92 10.22
N LEU A 110 -6.09 9.12 9.67
CA LEU A 110 -6.79 9.42 8.44
C LEU A 110 -8.03 10.28 8.73
N ILE A 111 -8.13 11.41 8.04
CA ILE A 111 -9.29 12.31 8.10
C ILE A 111 -9.87 12.43 6.70
N ILE A 112 -11.10 11.94 6.51
CA ILE A 112 -11.84 12.06 5.26
C ILE A 112 -12.88 13.17 5.43
N LYS A 113 -12.72 14.25 4.66
CA LYS A 113 -13.68 15.37 4.64
C LYS A 113 -14.66 15.13 3.50
N ASN A 114 -15.95 15.05 3.85
CA ASN A 114 -17.06 15.03 2.89
C ASN A 114 -17.37 16.44 2.39
#